data_AF-A0A8C8AHG2-F1
#
_entry.id   AF-A0A8C8AHG2-F1
#
_cell.length_a   1.000
_cell.length_b   1.000
_cell.length_c   1.000
_cell.angle_alpha   90.00
_cell.angle_beta   90.00
_cell.angle_gamma   90.00
#
_symmetry.space_group_name_H-M   'P 1'
#
loop_
_entity.id
_entity.type
_entity.pdbx_description
1 polymer ?
#
loop_
_entity_poly.entity_id
_entity_poly.type
_entity_poly.pdbx_seq_one_letter_code
_entity_poly.pdbx_strand_id
1 'polypeptide(L)'
;QLRLFSSLSPSSLTLVKCYGSVQGTIYDYGALTIDGDEYVPFRNYAGKMVLFVNVATPLLTHPWLCLLTELNALQNELGPYGLVVLGFPSNQFGKQEPGQNSEILPALKYVRPGGGFVPNFQLFQKGDVNGAKEQKVYTFLKNACPPVAEEFGNPKNLFWEPLRNHDIKWNFEKFLVGPDGVPVMRWYHRANIAVVKNDIIAYMRHTAGQKGLGVGSRAQPL
;
A
#
# COMPACT_ATOMS: atom_id res chain seq x y z
N GLN A 1 -11.07 -10.88 -42.62
CA GLN A 1 -11.05 -11.70 -41.39
C GLN A 1 -10.70 -10.79 -40.22
N LEU A 2 -11.71 -10.14 -39.61
CA LEU A 2 -11.52 -9.39 -38.37
C LEU A 2 -11.52 -10.38 -37.22
N ARG A 3 -10.41 -10.44 -36.47
CA ARG A 3 -10.38 -11.17 -35.20
C ARG A 3 -11.21 -10.40 -34.19
N LEU A 4 -12.30 -11.02 -33.75
CA LEU A 4 -13.07 -10.60 -32.58
C LEU A 4 -12.13 -10.59 -31.37
N PHE A 5 -11.82 -9.41 -30.86
CA PHE A 5 -11.29 -9.28 -29.51
C PHE A 5 -12.40 -9.72 -28.56
N SER A 6 -12.16 -10.82 -27.86
CA SER A 6 -13.01 -11.28 -26.77
C SER A 6 -13.14 -10.15 -25.75
N SER A 7 -14.37 -9.71 -25.50
CA SER A 7 -14.72 -8.85 -24.39
C SER A 7 -14.24 -9.48 -23.08
N LEU A 8 -13.14 -8.96 -22.52
CA LEU A 8 -12.75 -9.28 -21.15
C LEU A 8 -13.87 -8.78 -20.24
N SER A 9 -14.38 -9.68 -19.41
CA SER A 9 -15.29 -9.34 -18.30
C SER A 9 -14.69 -8.21 -17.45
N PRO A 10 -15.47 -7.27 -16.87
CA PRO A 10 -14.98 -6.18 -16.02
C PRO A 10 -14.28 -6.61 -14.72
N SER A 11 -14.09 -7.92 -14.52
CA SER A 11 -13.37 -8.55 -13.41
C SER A 11 -11.84 -8.41 -13.50
N SER A 12 -11.34 -7.59 -14.43
CA SER A 12 -9.94 -7.56 -14.85
C SER A 12 -9.06 -6.79 -13.84
N LEU A 13 -8.45 -7.57 -12.94
CA LEU A 13 -7.25 -7.29 -12.13
C LEU A 13 -7.36 -6.21 -11.03
N THR A 14 -7.77 -6.64 -9.83
CA THR A 14 -7.59 -5.91 -8.57
C THR A 14 -6.14 -5.82 -8.10
N LEU A 15 -5.20 -6.45 -8.82
CA LEU A 15 -3.80 -6.64 -8.45
C LEU A 15 -2.92 -6.64 -9.70
N VAL A 16 -1.75 -6.02 -9.61
CA VAL A 16 -0.64 -6.16 -10.56
C VAL A 16 0.64 -6.56 -9.85
N LYS A 17 1.44 -7.44 -10.48
CA LYS A 17 2.79 -7.76 -9.99
C LYS A 17 3.76 -6.65 -10.39
N CYS A 18 4.66 -6.30 -9.49
CA CYS A 18 5.72 -5.33 -9.77
C CYS A 18 6.76 -5.91 -10.72
N TYR A 19 7.55 -5.05 -11.35
CA TYR A 19 8.54 -5.47 -12.34
C TYR A 19 9.64 -6.31 -11.67
N GLY A 20 10.11 -7.37 -12.34
CA GLY A 20 11.24 -8.16 -11.83
C GLY A 20 12.59 -7.44 -11.91
N SER A 21 12.65 -6.31 -12.62
CA SER A 21 13.85 -5.51 -12.85
C SER A 21 13.90 -4.23 -12.02
N VAL A 22 13.14 -4.16 -10.91
CA VAL A 22 13.16 -2.99 -10.02
C VAL A 22 14.57 -2.79 -9.48
N GLN A 23 15.10 -1.59 -9.66
CA GLN A 23 16.39 -1.17 -9.09
C GLN A 23 16.13 -0.36 -7.82
N GLY A 24 16.89 -0.64 -6.76
CA GLY A 24 16.76 0.03 -5.46
C GLY A 24 15.75 -0.63 -4.51
N THR A 25 15.68 -0.11 -3.28
CA THR A 25 14.82 -0.65 -2.22
C THR A 25 14.14 0.46 -1.46
N ILE A 26 13.14 0.14 -0.64
CA ILE A 26 12.55 1.12 0.26
C ILE A 26 13.53 1.65 1.32
N TYR A 27 14.68 1.01 1.51
CA TYR A 27 15.63 1.31 2.58
C TYR A 27 16.35 2.64 2.40
N ASP A 28 16.32 3.20 1.19
CA ASP A 28 16.84 4.53 0.87
C ASP A 28 15.90 5.67 1.32
N TYR A 29 14.72 5.32 1.85
CA TYR A 29 13.70 6.26 2.26
C TYR A 29 13.29 6.07 3.73
N GLY A 30 12.47 7.01 4.19
CA GLY A 30 11.87 7.04 5.51
C GLY A 30 10.82 8.15 5.56
N ALA A 31 10.10 8.25 6.66
CA ALA A 31 9.09 9.28 6.86
C ALA A 31 8.97 9.68 8.33
N LEU A 32 8.47 10.90 8.57
CA LEU A 32 8.14 11.38 9.92
C LEU A 32 6.83 10.75 10.38
N THR A 33 6.79 10.27 11.63
CA THR A 33 5.58 9.81 12.31
C THR A 33 4.52 10.90 12.34
N ILE A 34 3.25 10.52 12.47
CA ILE A 34 2.13 11.47 12.38
C ILE A 34 2.18 12.60 13.41
N ASP A 35 2.74 12.36 14.60
CA ASP A 35 3.01 13.37 15.62
C ASP A 35 4.19 14.29 15.27
N GLY A 36 5.09 13.85 14.38
CA GLY A 36 6.30 14.56 13.97
C GLY A 36 7.49 14.35 14.89
N ASP A 37 7.37 13.48 15.89
CA ASP A 37 8.38 13.30 16.93
C ASP A 37 9.55 12.41 16.48
N GLU A 38 9.33 11.51 15.52
CA GLU A 38 10.34 10.55 15.05
C GLU A 38 10.41 10.50 13.52
N TYR A 39 11.63 10.56 12.97
CA TYR A 39 11.89 10.15 11.60
C TYR A 39 12.22 8.66 11.58
N VAL A 40 11.43 7.86 10.86
CA VAL A 40 11.61 6.41 10.78
C VAL A 40 12.22 6.03 9.42
N PRO A 41 13.51 5.63 9.38
CA PRO A 41 14.11 5.04 8.21
C PRO A 41 13.47 3.68 7.91
N PHE A 42 13.02 3.43 6.67
CA PHE A 42 12.36 2.16 6.33
C PHE A 42 13.29 0.95 6.32
N ARG A 43 14.61 1.16 6.33
CA ARG A 43 15.61 0.11 6.63
C ARG A 43 15.36 -0.58 7.97
N ASN A 44 14.68 0.07 8.91
CA ASN A 44 14.30 -0.53 10.20
C ASN A 44 13.30 -1.69 10.02
N TYR A 45 12.67 -1.80 8.85
CA TYR A 45 11.77 -2.91 8.50
C TYR A 45 12.47 -4.00 7.66
N ALA A 46 13.81 -4.03 7.62
CA ALA A 46 14.52 -5.11 6.92
C ALA A 46 14.13 -6.49 7.47
N GLY A 47 13.94 -7.45 6.56
CA GLY A 47 13.45 -8.79 6.89
C GLY A 47 11.94 -8.91 7.08
N LYS A 48 11.19 -7.79 7.08
CA LYS A 48 9.73 -7.78 7.21
C LYS A 48 9.05 -7.50 5.87
N MET A 49 7.86 -8.04 5.68
CA MET A 49 6.99 -7.59 4.59
C MET A 49 6.29 -6.30 5.00
N VAL A 50 6.30 -5.32 4.12
CA VAL A 50 5.76 -3.98 4.43
C VAL A 50 4.62 -3.66 3.47
N LEU A 51 3.44 -3.39 4.01
CA LEU A 51 2.25 -2.97 3.27
C LEU A 51 2.10 -1.46 3.39
N PHE A 52 2.43 -0.73 2.33
CA PHE A 52 2.20 0.71 2.23
C PHE A 52 0.78 0.98 1.77
N VAL A 53 0.07 1.86 2.48
CA VAL A 53 -1.31 2.26 2.15
C VAL A 53 -1.45 3.77 2.24
N ASN A 54 -1.88 4.42 1.15
CA ASN A 54 -2.28 5.83 1.24
C ASN A 54 -3.69 5.90 1.84
N VAL A 55 -3.86 6.59 2.97
CA VAL A 55 -5.11 6.60 3.73
C VAL A 55 -5.79 7.95 3.66
N ALA A 56 -7.09 7.95 3.96
CA ALA A 56 -7.89 9.13 4.21
C ALA A 56 -8.85 8.83 5.37
N THR A 57 -9.49 9.86 5.94
CA THR A 57 -10.62 9.76 6.86
C THR A 57 -11.93 9.98 6.07
N PRO A 58 -12.44 8.97 5.31
CA PRO A 58 -13.52 9.19 4.37
C PRO A 58 -14.81 9.70 5.04
N LEU A 59 -15.16 10.97 4.79
CA LEU A 59 -16.36 11.62 5.31
C LEU A 59 -17.68 11.14 4.65
N LEU A 60 -17.67 10.36 3.57
CA LEU A 60 -18.89 9.93 2.85
C LEU A 60 -18.97 8.41 2.57
N THR A 61 -20.13 7.83 2.95
CA THR A 61 -20.84 6.57 2.56
C THR A 61 -20.08 5.25 2.33
N HIS A 62 -20.59 4.16 2.95
CA HIS A 62 -20.19 2.74 2.83
C HIS A 62 -19.80 2.31 1.40
N PRO A 63 -18.76 1.47 1.17
CA PRO A 63 -18.12 0.46 2.04
C PRO A 63 -16.71 0.82 2.56
N TRP A 64 -16.26 2.06 2.35
CA TRP A 64 -14.88 2.49 2.67
C TRP A 64 -14.57 2.61 4.17
N LEU A 65 -15.60 2.72 5.01
CA LEU A 65 -15.48 2.83 6.46
C LEU A 65 -14.77 1.63 7.09
N CYS A 66 -14.90 0.46 6.48
CA CYS A 66 -14.38 -0.79 7.02
C CYS A 66 -12.89 -0.96 6.76
N LEU A 67 -12.27 -0.23 5.82
CA LEU A 67 -10.91 -0.52 5.40
C LEU A 67 -9.86 -0.29 6.50
N LEU A 68 -10.00 0.76 7.32
CA LEU A 68 -9.07 0.99 8.44
C LEU A 68 -9.22 -0.08 9.53
N THR A 69 -10.44 -0.51 9.82
CA THR A 69 -10.71 -1.62 10.75
C THR A 69 -10.20 -2.95 10.20
N GLU A 70 -10.38 -3.20 8.91
CA GLU A 70 -9.87 -4.39 8.22
C GLU A 70 -8.33 -4.39 8.14
N LEU A 71 -7.69 -3.22 7.98
CA LEU A 71 -6.23 -3.09 8.07
C LEU A 71 -5.73 -3.38 9.49
N ASN A 72 -6.46 -2.95 10.53
CA ASN A 72 -6.16 -3.35 11.90
C ASN A 72 -6.22 -4.87 12.08
N ALA A 73 -7.28 -5.51 11.57
CA ALA A 73 -7.42 -6.95 11.61
C ALA A 73 -6.28 -7.65 10.85
N LEU A 74 -5.92 -7.16 9.66
CA LEU A 74 -4.80 -7.67 8.88
C LEU A 74 -3.47 -7.57 9.63
N GLN A 75 -3.18 -6.42 10.26
CA GLN A 75 -1.98 -6.22 11.06
C GLN A 75 -1.94 -7.15 12.29
N ASN A 76 -3.07 -7.37 12.95
CA ASN A 76 -3.16 -8.30 14.08
C ASN A 76 -2.93 -9.76 13.64
N GLU A 77 -3.55 -10.17 12.54
CA GLU A 77 -3.47 -11.55 12.04
C GLU A 77 -2.08 -11.89 11.46
N LEU A 78 -1.51 -10.98 10.65
CA LEU A 78 -0.28 -11.25 9.91
C LEU A 78 0.98 -10.61 10.53
N GLY A 79 0.83 -9.73 11.52
CA GLY A 79 1.93 -9.12 12.26
C GLY A 79 2.90 -10.15 12.88
N PRO A 80 2.42 -11.19 13.58
CA PRO A 80 3.27 -12.26 14.11
C PRO A 80 4.06 -13.02 13.03
N TYR A 81 3.61 -12.97 11.78
CA TYR A 81 4.26 -13.61 10.62
C TYR A 81 5.14 -12.64 9.82
N GLY A 82 5.44 -11.46 10.38
CA GLY A 82 6.37 -10.50 9.80
C GLY A 82 5.75 -9.47 8.86
N LEU A 83 4.43 -9.30 8.85
CA LEU A 83 3.78 -8.17 8.15
C LEU A 83 3.82 -6.88 9.00
N VAL A 84 4.12 -5.77 8.36
CA VAL A 84 3.98 -4.42 8.92
C VAL A 84 3.14 -3.58 7.97
N VAL A 85 2.06 -2.99 8.48
CA VAL A 85 1.24 -2.02 7.76
C VAL A 85 1.75 -0.60 8.06
N LEU A 86 1.88 0.23 7.03
CA LEU A 86 2.29 1.63 7.13
C LEU A 86 1.25 2.50 6.41
N GLY A 87 0.64 3.45 7.14
CA GLY A 87 -0.38 4.35 6.62
C GLY A 87 0.14 5.76 6.35
N PHE A 88 -0.15 6.27 5.15
CA PHE A 88 0.25 7.61 4.70
C PHE A 88 -0.99 8.45 4.36
N PRO A 89 -1.44 9.33 5.28
CA PRO A 89 -2.58 10.19 5.00
C PRO A 89 -2.33 11.08 3.79
N SER A 90 -3.33 11.25 2.93
CA SER A 90 -3.23 12.14 1.77
C SER A 90 -4.55 12.84 1.46
N ASN A 91 -4.48 14.14 1.17
CA ASN A 91 -5.66 14.95 0.85
C ASN A 91 -5.87 15.13 -0.67
N GLN A 92 -5.11 14.43 -1.50
CA GLN A 92 -5.09 14.62 -2.95
C GLN A 92 -6.31 14.05 -3.68
N PHE A 93 -7.11 13.22 -3.01
CA PHE A 93 -8.23 12.49 -3.60
C PHE A 93 -9.55 12.95 -2.96
N GLY A 94 -10.34 13.72 -3.69
CA GLY A 94 -11.63 14.24 -3.24
C GLY A 94 -11.56 15.13 -1.99
N LYS A 95 -10.37 15.62 -1.62
CA LYS A 95 -10.09 16.32 -0.35
C LYS A 95 -10.63 15.58 0.90
N GLN A 96 -10.45 14.26 0.92
CA GLN A 96 -10.99 13.38 1.97
C GLN A 96 -10.13 13.30 3.24
N GLU A 97 -9.00 14.02 3.32
CA GLU A 97 -8.17 14.11 4.53
C GLU A 97 -7.86 15.59 4.85
N PRO A 98 -8.88 16.41 5.14
CA PRO A 98 -8.72 17.86 5.31
C PRO A 98 -7.94 18.21 6.58
N GLY A 99 -8.08 17.42 7.65
CA GLY A 99 -7.51 17.71 8.97
C GLY A 99 -5.99 17.72 9.00
N GLN A 100 -5.42 18.56 9.86
CA GLN A 100 -3.97 18.59 10.14
C GLN A 100 -3.51 17.27 10.78
N ASN A 101 -2.21 17.02 10.79
CA ASN A 101 -1.62 15.81 11.39
C ASN A 101 -2.14 15.52 12.81
N SER A 102 -2.23 16.56 13.65
CA SER A 102 -2.74 16.48 15.02
C SER A 102 -4.24 16.14 15.14
N GLU A 103 -5.00 16.31 14.06
CA GLU A 103 -6.46 16.11 14.04
C GLU A 103 -6.85 14.72 13.52
N ILE A 104 -5.97 14.04 12.79
CA ILE A 104 -6.27 12.75 12.13
C ILE A 104 -6.58 11.66 13.16
N LEU A 105 -5.72 11.45 14.17
CA LEU A 105 -5.96 10.43 15.20
C LEU A 105 -7.24 10.72 16.03
N PRO A 106 -7.49 11.97 16.49
CA PRO A 106 -8.79 12.32 17.08
C PRO A 106 -9.98 12.06 16.16
N ALA A 107 -9.88 12.41 14.88
CA ALA A 107 -10.95 12.18 13.91
C ALA A 107 -11.24 10.66 13.78
N LEU A 108 -10.20 9.83 13.68
CA LEU A 108 -10.34 8.38 13.64
C LEU A 108 -11.02 7.82 14.88
N LYS A 109 -10.65 8.32 16.06
CA LYS A 109 -11.14 7.84 17.36
C LYS A 109 -12.55 8.27 17.69
N TYR A 110 -12.90 9.52 17.40
CA TYR A 110 -14.13 10.15 17.88
C TYR A 110 -15.16 10.41 16.78
N VAL A 111 -14.73 10.54 15.53
CA VAL A 111 -15.63 10.92 14.42
C VAL A 111 -15.87 9.73 13.49
N ARG A 112 -14.81 9.22 12.88
CA ARG A 112 -14.91 8.17 11.85
C ARG A 112 -13.56 7.48 11.63
N PRO A 113 -13.43 6.16 11.87
CA PRO A 113 -14.49 5.20 12.22
C PRO A 113 -15.26 5.51 13.52
N GLY A 114 -14.67 6.24 14.45
CA GLY A 114 -15.30 6.60 15.71
C GLY A 114 -15.27 5.43 16.69
N GLY A 115 -16.12 5.48 17.73
CA GLY A 115 -16.28 4.37 18.67
C GLY A 115 -15.02 4.00 19.46
N GLY A 116 -14.06 4.92 19.58
CA GLY A 116 -12.78 4.66 20.24
C GLY A 116 -11.75 3.94 19.36
N PHE A 117 -11.96 3.87 18.04
CA PHE A 117 -11.02 3.25 17.11
C PHE A 117 -9.63 3.89 17.19
N VAL A 118 -8.59 3.05 17.25
CA VAL A 118 -7.19 3.45 17.19
C VAL A 118 -6.48 2.53 16.20
N PRO A 119 -5.75 3.06 15.20
CA PRO A 119 -4.90 2.24 14.34
C PRO A 119 -3.87 1.45 15.16
N ASN A 120 -3.72 0.16 14.89
CA ASN A 120 -2.66 -0.67 15.50
C ASN A 120 -1.39 -0.75 14.62
N PHE A 121 -1.29 0.17 13.66
CA PHE A 121 -0.20 0.28 12.71
C PHE A 121 0.26 1.73 12.62
N GLN A 122 1.49 1.94 12.15
CA GLN A 122 2.10 3.27 12.13
C GLN A 122 1.43 4.17 11.10
N LEU A 123 1.03 5.37 11.52
CA LEU A 123 0.70 6.47 10.62
C LEU A 123 1.88 7.45 10.52
N PHE A 124 2.11 7.95 9.32
CA PHE A 124 3.08 8.99 9.03
C PHE A 124 2.39 10.34 8.82
N GLN A 125 3.18 11.41 8.74
CA GLN A 125 2.65 12.73 8.42
C GLN A 125 1.91 12.72 7.08
N LYS A 126 0.84 13.52 7.01
CA LYS A 126 0.08 13.75 5.79
C LYS A 126 0.98 14.35 4.72
N GLY A 127 0.86 13.85 3.50
CA GLY A 127 1.66 14.33 2.38
C GLY A 127 1.11 13.95 1.03
N ASP A 128 1.77 14.46 0.00
CA ASP A 128 1.45 14.15 -1.39
C ASP A 128 2.02 12.78 -1.74
N VAL A 129 1.25 12.00 -2.49
CA VAL A 129 1.63 10.70 -3.06
C VAL A 129 1.71 10.75 -4.59
N ASN A 130 1.19 11.82 -5.18
CA ASN A 130 1.25 12.14 -6.61
C ASN A 130 1.71 13.59 -6.86
N GLY A 131 2.11 13.87 -8.10
CA GLY A 131 2.47 15.21 -8.57
C GLY A 131 3.90 15.64 -8.19
N ALA A 132 4.23 16.90 -8.46
CA ALA A 132 5.60 17.40 -8.33
C ALA A 132 6.17 17.39 -6.90
N LYS A 133 5.30 17.33 -5.88
CA LYS A 133 5.66 17.36 -4.46
C LYS A 133 5.48 16.00 -3.77
N GLU A 134 5.25 14.93 -4.53
CA GLU A 134 5.06 13.60 -3.97
C GLU A 134 6.25 13.14 -3.13
N GLN A 135 5.95 12.41 -2.06
CA GLN A 135 6.97 11.77 -1.23
C GLN A 135 7.80 10.80 -2.07
N LYS A 136 9.13 10.87 -1.93
CA LYS A 136 10.08 10.08 -2.77
C LYS A 136 9.84 8.57 -2.71
N VAL A 137 9.39 8.04 -1.58
CA VAL A 137 9.03 6.62 -1.46
C VAL A 137 7.86 6.26 -2.39
N TYR A 138 6.87 7.15 -2.56
CA TYR A 138 5.77 6.93 -3.50
C TYR A 138 6.22 7.10 -4.95
N THR A 139 7.17 7.98 -5.26
CA THR A 139 7.81 7.98 -6.59
C THR A 139 8.41 6.61 -6.89
N PHE A 140 9.14 6.03 -5.94
CA PHE A 140 9.74 4.71 -6.09
C PHE A 140 8.68 3.61 -6.26
N LEU A 141 7.72 3.50 -5.33
CA LEU A 141 6.69 2.47 -5.35
C LEU A 141 5.84 2.50 -6.62
N LYS A 142 5.41 3.69 -7.07
CA LYS A 142 4.56 3.85 -8.24
C LYS A 142 5.25 3.43 -9.54
N ASN A 143 6.56 3.69 -9.66
CA ASN A 143 7.33 3.32 -10.85
C ASN A 143 7.85 1.88 -10.80
N ALA A 144 7.82 1.23 -9.63
CA ALA A 144 8.22 -0.16 -9.47
C ALA A 144 7.18 -1.18 -9.99
N CYS A 145 5.92 -0.75 -10.19
CA CYS A 145 4.83 -1.63 -10.57
C CYS A 145 3.99 -0.99 -11.69
N PRO A 146 3.35 -1.78 -12.56
CA PRO A 146 2.34 -1.26 -13.48
C PRO A 146 1.25 -0.45 -12.77
N PRO A 147 0.55 0.48 -13.46
CA PRO A 147 -0.65 1.08 -12.89
C PRO A 147 -1.75 0.02 -12.73
N VAL A 148 -2.55 0.16 -11.68
CA VAL A 148 -3.68 -0.74 -11.37
C VAL A 148 -4.94 -0.47 -12.19
N ALA A 149 -4.96 0.64 -12.93
CA ALA A 149 -6.03 0.99 -13.86
C ALA A 149 -5.47 1.92 -14.94
N GLU A 150 -6.01 1.82 -16.16
CA GLU A 150 -5.65 2.70 -17.28
C GLU A 150 -6.19 4.12 -17.06
N GLU A 151 -7.40 4.23 -16.52
CA GLU A 151 -8.10 5.49 -16.34
C GLU A 151 -8.00 6.03 -14.90
N PHE A 152 -8.10 7.35 -14.80
CA PHE A 152 -8.34 8.03 -13.53
C PHE A 152 -9.83 8.21 -13.29
N GLY A 153 -10.20 8.45 -12.03
CA GLY A 153 -11.51 8.98 -11.71
C GLY A 153 -11.71 10.39 -12.29
N ASN A 154 -12.87 11.00 -12.03
CA ASN A 154 -13.17 12.37 -12.46
C ASN A 154 -12.01 13.34 -12.08
N PRO A 155 -11.32 13.97 -13.05
CA PRO A 155 -10.18 14.85 -12.79
C PRO A 155 -10.50 16.00 -11.83
N LYS A 156 -11.75 16.44 -11.74
CA LYS A 156 -12.19 17.48 -10.78
C LYS A 156 -12.00 17.07 -9.30
N ASN A 157 -11.85 15.78 -9.05
CA ASN A 157 -11.62 15.22 -7.72
C ASN A 157 -10.15 14.88 -7.46
N LEU A 158 -9.25 15.22 -8.38
CA LEU A 158 -7.81 14.94 -8.32
C LEU A 158 -7.08 16.25 -8.11
N PHE A 159 -6.32 16.35 -7.01
CA PHE A 159 -5.72 17.61 -6.57
C PHE A 159 -4.19 17.55 -6.64
N TRP A 160 -3.64 17.28 -7.82
CA TRP A 160 -2.21 17.31 -8.08
C TRP A 160 -1.90 17.57 -9.56
N GLU A 161 -0.69 18.02 -9.85
CA GLU A 161 -0.12 18.13 -11.20
C GLU A 161 1.39 17.83 -11.16
N PRO A 162 2.00 17.34 -12.25
CA PRO A 162 1.33 16.83 -13.45
C PRO A 162 0.68 15.46 -13.20
N LEU A 163 -0.37 15.12 -13.96
CA LEU A 163 -0.89 13.76 -14.04
C LEU A 163 0.09 12.83 -14.79
N ARG A 164 0.32 11.61 -14.26
CA ARG A 164 1.21 10.59 -14.83
C ARG A 164 0.56 9.21 -14.81
N ASN A 165 0.80 8.38 -15.83
CA ASN A 165 0.17 7.05 -15.94
C ASN A 165 0.28 6.19 -14.67
N HIS A 166 1.44 6.23 -13.99
CA HIS A 166 1.72 5.43 -12.79
C HIS A 166 1.14 6.00 -11.48
N ASP A 167 0.51 7.18 -11.51
CA ASP A 167 -0.08 7.82 -10.34
C ASP A 167 -1.06 6.90 -9.62
N ILE A 168 -1.06 7.00 -8.28
CA ILE A 168 -2.06 6.37 -7.42
C ILE A 168 -3.43 6.88 -7.84
N LYS A 169 -4.40 5.97 -7.97
CA LYS A 169 -5.69 6.27 -8.55
C LYS A 169 -6.68 6.83 -7.53
N TRP A 170 -6.58 6.42 -6.28
CA TRP A 170 -7.46 6.90 -5.20
C TRP A 170 -6.91 6.60 -3.79
N ASN A 171 -7.64 7.01 -2.76
CA ASN A 171 -7.42 6.58 -1.37
C ASN A 171 -7.50 5.06 -1.23
N PHE A 172 -6.65 4.50 -0.37
CA PHE A 172 -6.52 3.07 -0.04
C PHE A 172 -5.92 2.20 -1.16
N GLU A 173 -5.09 2.76 -2.03
CA GLU A 173 -4.22 1.96 -2.88
C GLU A 173 -3.08 1.35 -2.04
N LYS A 174 -2.61 0.16 -2.42
CA LYS A 174 -1.77 -0.67 -1.56
C LYS A 174 -0.56 -1.19 -2.33
N PHE A 175 0.60 -1.16 -1.71
CA PHE A 175 1.83 -1.75 -2.24
C PHE A 175 2.41 -2.71 -1.21
N LEU A 176 2.70 -3.95 -1.61
CA LEU A 176 3.46 -4.88 -0.80
C LEU A 176 4.93 -4.80 -1.20
N VAL A 177 5.78 -4.70 -0.19
CA VAL A 177 7.24 -4.77 -0.29
C VAL A 177 7.72 -6.02 0.43
N GLY A 178 8.65 -6.73 -0.20
CA GLY A 178 9.23 -7.95 0.32
C GLY A 178 10.20 -7.72 1.48
N PRO A 179 10.64 -8.81 2.15
CA PRO A 179 11.60 -8.74 3.26
C PRO A 179 12.99 -8.23 2.86
N ASP A 180 13.29 -8.15 1.57
CA ASP A 180 14.49 -7.58 0.96
C ASP A 180 14.33 -6.10 0.59
N GLY A 181 13.17 -5.49 0.85
CA GLY A 181 12.90 -4.09 0.58
C GLY A 181 12.48 -3.80 -0.86
N VAL A 182 12.24 -4.83 -1.68
CA VAL A 182 11.84 -4.70 -3.09
C VAL A 182 10.32 -4.80 -3.24
N PRO A 183 9.66 -3.89 -3.98
CA PRO A 183 8.22 -3.96 -4.26
C PRO A 183 7.83 -5.25 -5.00
N VAL A 184 6.75 -5.88 -4.54
CA VAL A 184 6.30 -7.21 -5.00
C VAL A 184 5.02 -7.08 -5.83
N MET A 185 4.03 -6.37 -5.30
CA MET A 185 2.73 -6.23 -5.96
C MET A 185 1.96 -4.99 -5.48
N ARG A 186 1.01 -4.54 -6.31
CA ARG A 186 0.20 -3.33 -6.10
C ARG A 186 -1.27 -3.65 -6.32
N TRP A 187 -2.13 -3.28 -5.38
CA TRP A 187 -3.58 -3.51 -5.48
C TRP A 187 -4.34 -2.24 -5.79
N TYR A 188 -5.38 -2.40 -6.61
CA TYR A 188 -6.38 -1.38 -6.82
C TYR A 188 -7.07 -1.02 -5.51
N HIS A 189 -7.45 0.26 -5.35
CA HIS A 189 -7.97 0.76 -4.09
C HIS A 189 -9.25 0.04 -3.60
N ARG A 190 -10.10 -0.44 -4.53
CA ARG A 190 -11.31 -1.24 -4.25
C ARG A 190 -11.05 -2.72 -3.92
N ALA A 191 -9.81 -3.19 -3.98
CA ALA A 191 -9.50 -4.57 -3.60
C ALA A 191 -9.86 -4.80 -2.13
N ASN A 192 -10.70 -5.81 -1.90
CA ASN A 192 -11.13 -6.23 -0.57
C ASN A 192 -9.92 -6.71 0.26
N ILE A 193 -9.85 -6.36 1.55
CA ILE A 193 -8.71 -6.73 2.40
C ILE A 193 -8.57 -8.25 2.56
N ALA A 194 -9.64 -9.03 2.48
CA ALA A 194 -9.56 -10.49 2.46
C ALA A 194 -8.82 -11.02 1.22
N VAL A 195 -8.97 -10.38 0.05
CA VAL A 195 -8.22 -10.72 -1.16
C VAL A 195 -6.74 -10.36 -0.97
N VAL A 196 -6.46 -9.14 -0.50
CA VAL A 196 -5.10 -8.68 -0.17
C VAL A 196 -4.42 -9.64 0.82
N LYS A 197 -5.14 -10.08 1.86
CA LYS A 197 -4.66 -11.04 2.86
C LYS A 197 -4.27 -12.37 2.21
N ASN A 198 -5.14 -12.93 1.38
CA ASN A 198 -4.88 -14.20 0.70
C ASN A 198 -3.67 -14.11 -0.23
N ASP A 199 -3.53 -13.01 -0.96
CA ASP A 199 -2.38 -12.76 -1.84
C ASP A 199 -1.07 -12.66 -1.05
N ILE A 200 -1.08 -11.96 0.09
CA ILE A 200 0.08 -11.88 1.00
C ILE A 200 0.44 -13.26 1.55
N ILE A 201 -0.55 -14.05 2.01
CA ILE A 201 -0.30 -15.41 2.51
C ILE A 201 0.27 -16.31 1.42
N ALA A 202 -0.24 -16.19 0.18
CA ALA A 202 0.29 -16.93 -0.96
C ALA A 202 1.76 -16.56 -1.23
N TYR A 203 2.09 -15.26 -1.18
CA TYR A 203 3.48 -14.80 -1.31
C TYR A 203 4.39 -15.29 -0.18
N MET A 204 3.91 -15.27 1.07
CA MET A 204 4.63 -15.81 2.24
C MET A 204 4.95 -17.30 2.06
N ARG A 205 3.99 -18.10 1.61
CA ARG A 205 4.19 -19.54 1.37
C ARG A 205 5.20 -19.80 0.26
N HIS A 206 5.12 -19.04 -0.83
CA HIS A 206 6.05 -19.17 -1.95
C HIS A 206 7.49 -18.83 -1.53
N THR A 207 7.69 -17.73 -0.81
CA THR A 207 9.02 -17.32 -0.34
C THR A 207 9.59 -18.27 0.73
N ALA A 208 8.76 -18.82 1.62
CA ALA A 208 9.18 -19.85 2.57
C ALA A 208 9.61 -21.15 1.86
N GLY A 209 8.86 -21.60 0.85
CA GLY A 209 9.21 -22.77 0.04
C GLY A 209 10.54 -22.63 -0.69
N GLN A 210 10.81 -21.45 -1.27
CA GLN A 210 12.09 -21.16 -1.92
C GLN A 210 13.28 -21.16 -0.95
N LYS A 211 13.09 -20.65 0.28
CA LYS A 211 14.11 -20.72 1.33
C LYS A 211 14.37 -22.17 1.80
N GLY A 212 13.34 -23.01 1.87
CA GLY A 212 13.47 -24.43 2.23
C GLY A 212 14.19 -25.28 1.17
N LEU A 213 13.98 -24.99 -0.11
CA LEU A 213 14.67 -25.66 -1.23
C LEU A 213 16.15 -25.27 -1.36
N GLY A 214 16.54 -24.09 -0.85
CA GLY A 214 17.92 -23.57 -0.91
C GLY A 214 18.90 -24.12 0.13
N VAL A 215 18.46 -24.96 1.08
CA VAL A 215 19.31 -25.51 2.18
C VAL A 215 19.67 -26.99 1.96
N GLY A 216 19.36 -27.56 0.79
CA GLY A 216 19.48 -29.00 0.51
C GLY A 216 20.54 -29.43 -0.51
N SER A 217 21.66 -28.71 -0.70
CA SER A 217 22.73 -29.15 -1.61
C SER A 217 24.13 -28.71 -1.17
N ARG A 218 24.61 -29.26 -0.05
CA ARG A 218 26.03 -29.61 0.09
C ARG A 218 26.13 -31.12 0.25
N ALA A 219 26.26 -31.81 -0.87
CA ALA A 219 26.91 -33.11 -0.88
C ALA A 219 28.37 -32.86 -0.45
N GLN A 220 28.78 -33.37 0.71
CA GLN A 220 30.19 -33.57 1.00
C GLN A 220 30.65 -34.78 0.18
N PRO A 221 31.71 -34.67 -0.65
CA PRO A 221 32.36 -35.84 -1.19
C PRO A 221 33.30 -36.46 -0.15
N LEU A 222 33.18 -37.79 -0.05
CA LEU A 222 34.03 -38.79 0.61
C LEU A 222 33.91 -38.92 2.14
#